data_AF-A0A5C7LMM4-F1
#
_entry.id   AF-A0A5C7LMM4-F1
#
_cell.length_a   1.000
_cell.length_b   1.000
_cell.length_c   1.000
_cell.angle_alpha   90.00
_cell.angle_beta   90.00
_cell.angle_gamma   90.00
#
_symmetry.space_group_name_H-M   'P 1'
#
loop_
_entity.id
_entity.type
_entity.pdbx_description
1 polymer ?
#
loop_
_entity_poly.entity_id
_entity_poly.type
_entity_poly.pdbx_seq_one_letter_code
_entity_poly.pdbx_strand_id
1 'polypeptide(L)'
;MIELDLERCCEEVAGLFNHDKYTPLAIFLACTEALQMIHHSHHWQTNGPEAYSDHLLFQRLYEQLQTEIDLVGEKLVGVSAKPALTNYFARIKVWQKFFDMVSTGKPYHEVSLEAEQAYLKITHFVMAKLSEADCLTSGLENMLAAIADKHEEHVYLLRQRATP
;
A
#
# COMPACT_ATOMS: atom_id res chain seq x y z
N MET A 1 -18.21 -4.05 -4.66
CA MET A 1 -18.04 -2.63 -5.01
C MET A 1 -16.57 -2.22 -5.00
N ILE A 2 -15.82 -2.49 -3.92
CA ILE A 2 -14.37 -2.15 -3.82
C ILE A 2 -13.50 -2.96 -4.81
N GLU A 3 -13.77 -4.25 -4.98
CA GLU A 3 -12.98 -5.14 -5.85
C GLU A 3 -13.05 -4.74 -7.34
N LEU A 4 -14.24 -4.31 -7.80
CA LEU A 4 -14.47 -3.80 -9.15
C LEU A 4 -13.77 -2.45 -9.42
N ASP A 5 -13.46 -1.71 -8.35
CA ASP A 5 -12.77 -0.42 -8.43
C ASP A 5 -11.25 -0.59 -8.52
N LEU A 6 -10.70 -1.62 -7.86
CA LEU A 6 -9.26 -1.93 -7.90
C LEU A 6 -8.80 -2.40 -9.28
N GLU A 7 -9.57 -3.28 -9.94
CA GLU A 7 -9.22 -3.77 -11.28
C GLU A 7 -9.23 -2.62 -12.30
N ARG A 8 -10.28 -1.81 -12.30
CA ARG A 8 -10.37 -0.59 -13.12
C ARG A 8 -9.22 0.39 -12.84
N CYS A 9 -8.93 0.64 -11.56
CA CYS A 9 -7.83 1.53 -11.15
C CYS A 9 -6.49 1.01 -11.68
N CYS A 10 -6.25 -0.30 -11.60
CA CYS A 10 -5.04 -0.94 -12.12
C CYS A 10 -4.94 -0.81 -13.65
N GLU A 11 -6.03 -1.02 -14.39
CA GLU A 11 -6.06 -0.84 -15.84
C GLU A 11 -5.76 0.60 -16.25
N GLU A 12 -6.35 1.58 -15.55
CA GLU A 12 -6.15 3.01 -15.81
C GLU A 12 -4.69 3.45 -15.62
N VAL A 13 -3.95 2.82 -14.70
CA VAL A 13 -2.54 3.14 -14.44
C VAL A 13 -1.57 2.18 -15.12
N ALA A 14 -2.02 1.05 -15.67
CA ALA A 14 -1.15 0.06 -16.28
C ALA A 14 -0.36 0.62 -17.48
N GLY A 15 -0.96 1.55 -18.22
CA GLY A 15 -0.29 2.26 -19.31
C GLY A 15 0.93 3.07 -18.85
N LEU A 16 0.98 3.49 -17.59
CA LEU A 16 2.14 4.21 -17.02
C LEU A 16 3.37 3.31 -16.89
N PHE A 17 3.17 1.99 -16.84
CA PHE A 17 4.21 0.97 -16.71
C PHE A 17 4.38 0.14 -17.98
N ASN A 18 3.94 0.68 -19.13
CA ASN A 18 3.99 0.03 -20.45
C ASN A 18 3.27 -1.33 -20.50
N HIS A 19 2.27 -1.54 -19.63
CA HIS A 19 1.58 -2.83 -19.49
C HIS A 19 2.53 -4.02 -19.27
N ASP A 20 3.65 -3.80 -18.56
CA ASP A 20 4.58 -4.88 -18.21
C ASP A 20 3.89 -5.94 -17.34
N LYS A 21 4.27 -7.21 -17.46
CA LYS A 21 3.70 -8.29 -16.64
C LYS A 21 3.93 -8.11 -15.13
N TYR A 22 4.93 -7.33 -14.73
CA TYR A 22 5.17 -6.94 -13.33
C TYR A 22 4.53 -5.60 -12.94
N THR A 23 3.69 -5.01 -13.79
CA THR A 23 2.90 -3.81 -13.48
C THR A 23 2.15 -3.91 -12.15
N PRO A 24 1.50 -5.05 -11.79
CA PRO A 24 0.85 -5.17 -10.48
C PRO A 24 1.82 -4.91 -9.30
N LEU A 25 3.06 -5.38 -9.39
CA LEU A 25 4.06 -5.17 -8.35
C LEU A 25 4.59 -3.72 -8.34
N ALA A 26 4.63 -3.05 -9.50
CA ALA A 26 4.95 -1.63 -9.59
C ALA A 26 3.85 -0.73 -8.99
N ILE A 27 2.59 -1.09 -9.20
CA ILE A 27 1.44 -0.46 -8.53
C ILE A 27 1.52 -0.70 -7.02
N PHE A 28 1.83 -1.93 -6.60
CA PHE A 28 1.99 -2.28 -5.19
C PHE A 28 3.03 -1.39 -4.50
N LEU A 29 4.24 -1.26 -5.07
CA LEU A 29 5.28 -0.35 -4.58
C LEU A 29 4.75 1.07 -4.35
N ALA A 30 4.02 1.61 -5.33
CA ALA A 30 3.46 2.95 -5.22
C ALA A 30 2.39 3.04 -4.12
N CYS A 31 1.54 2.03 -3.97
CA CYS A 31 0.57 1.97 -2.87
C CYS A 31 1.25 1.86 -1.49
N THR A 32 2.36 1.13 -1.37
CA THR A 32 3.16 1.04 -0.14
C THR A 32 3.70 2.42 0.25
N GLU A 33 4.25 3.17 -0.71
CA GLU A 33 4.72 4.54 -0.48
C GLU A 33 3.58 5.50 -0.12
N ALA A 34 2.44 5.40 -0.80
CA ALA A 34 1.26 6.21 -0.49
C ALA A 34 0.75 5.93 0.94
N LEU A 35 0.67 4.66 1.34
CA LEU A 35 0.26 4.26 2.68
C LEU A 35 1.20 4.83 3.75
N GLN A 36 2.52 4.76 3.50
CA GLN A 36 3.52 5.36 4.38
C GLN A 36 3.29 6.86 4.55
N MET A 37 3.03 7.57 3.45
CA MET A 37 2.78 9.00 3.46
C MET A 37 1.52 9.37 4.24
N ILE A 38 0.45 8.56 4.16
CA ILE A 38 -0.77 8.75 4.96
C ILE A 38 -0.44 8.68 6.46
N HIS A 39 0.20 7.59 6.90
CA HIS A 39 0.50 7.41 8.32
C HIS A 39 1.47 8.48 8.84
N HIS A 40 2.51 8.81 8.06
CA HIS A 40 3.45 9.86 8.45
C HIS A 40 2.77 11.24 8.52
N SER A 41 1.82 11.52 7.62
CA SER A 41 1.03 12.76 7.70
C SER A 41 0.13 12.78 8.94
N HIS A 42 -0.55 11.67 9.26
CA HIS A 42 -1.39 11.57 10.46
C HIS A 42 -0.59 11.69 11.76
N HIS A 43 0.65 11.18 11.78
CA HIS A 43 1.58 11.38 12.88
C HIS A 43 1.82 12.87 13.18
N TRP A 44 1.91 13.72 12.15
CA TRP A 44 2.03 15.17 12.32
C TRP A 44 0.71 15.88 12.62
N GLN A 45 -0.39 15.39 12.08
CA GLN A 45 -1.68 16.09 12.09
C GLN A 45 -2.56 15.75 13.31
N THR A 46 -2.30 14.63 13.97
CA THR A 46 -3.07 14.22 15.15
C THR A 46 -3.03 15.27 16.25
N ASN A 47 -4.17 15.46 16.91
CA ASN A 47 -4.39 16.47 17.93
C ASN A 47 -5.52 16.05 18.88
N GLY A 48 -5.74 16.83 19.95
CA GLY A 48 -6.77 16.55 20.94
C GLY A 48 -6.31 15.61 22.07
N PRO A 49 -7.24 15.03 22.85
CA PRO A 49 -6.93 14.25 24.05
C PRO A 49 -6.04 13.02 23.79
N GLU A 50 -6.21 12.37 22.64
CA GLU A 50 -5.47 11.16 22.24
C GLU A 50 -4.23 11.47 21.37
N ALA A 51 -3.83 12.74 21.26
CA ALA A 51 -2.79 13.14 20.32
C ALA A 51 -1.47 12.37 20.53
N TYR A 52 -1.07 12.15 21.78
CA TYR A 52 0.19 11.46 22.07
C TYR A 52 0.14 9.97 21.73
N SER A 53 -0.95 9.29 22.10
CA SER A 53 -1.14 7.87 21.79
C SER A 53 -1.25 7.66 20.27
N ASP A 54 -2.01 8.51 19.58
CA ASP A 54 -2.14 8.49 18.12
C ASP A 54 -0.83 8.82 17.41
N HIS A 55 -0.06 9.78 17.94
CA HIS A 55 1.24 10.16 17.39
C HIS A 55 2.21 8.96 17.39
N LEU A 56 2.30 8.23 18.51
CA LEU A 56 3.13 7.03 18.61
C LEU A 56 2.58 5.86 17.79
N LEU A 57 1.26 5.71 17.72
CA LEU A 57 0.62 4.70 16.87
C LEU A 57 1.02 4.92 15.42
N PHE A 58 0.80 6.11 14.87
CA PHE A 58 1.15 6.40 13.48
C PHE A 58 2.65 6.33 13.21
N GLN A 59 3.49 6.68 14.19
CA GLN A 59 4.94 6.48 14.09
C GLN A 59 5.31 5.03 13.82
N ARG A 60 4.77 4.14 14.65
CA ARG A 60 5.00 2.69 14.51
C ARG A 60 4.60 2.19 13.12
N LEU A 61 3.47 2.65 12.59
CA LEU A 61 2.97 2.23 11.27
C LEU A 61 3.88 2.71 10.13
N TYR A 62 4.25 4.00 10.10
CA TYR A 62 5.02 4.54 8.97
C TYR A 62 6.48 4.09 8.96
N GLU A 63 7.10 3.86 10.11
CA GLU A 63 8.50 3.43 10.20
C GLU A 63 8.69 2.02 9.62
N GLN A 64 7.73 1.12 9.85
CA GLN A 64 7.79 -0.23 9.30
C GLN A 64 7.73 -0.21 7.76
N LEU A 65 6.83 0.59 7.20
CA LEU A 65 6.65 0.73 5.76
C LEU A 65 7.92 1.21 5.02
N GLN A 66 8.82 1.96 5.68
CA GLN A 66 10.09 2.37 5.04
C GLN A 66 10.92 1.18 4.60
N THR A 67 10.98 0.12 5.42
CA THR A 67 11.72 -1.11 5.08
C THR A 67 11.04 -1.91 3.97
N GLU A 68 9.71 -1.87 3.91
CA GLU A 68 8.93 -2.59 2.91
C GLU A 68 9.01 -1.91 1.54
N ILE A 69 9.04 -0.57 1.48
CA ILE A 69 9.22 0.20 0.24
C ILE A 69 10.49 -0.24 -0.48
N ASP A 70 11.61 -0.31 0.25
CA ASP A 70 12.89 -0.73 -0.31
C ASP A 70 12.85 -2.20 -0.75
N LEU A 71 12.34 -3.09 0.12
CA LEU A 71 12.18 -4.51 -0.18
C LEU A 71 11.36 -4.77 -1.46
N VAL A 72 10.21 -4.11 -1.61
CA VAL A 72 9.35 -4.25 -2.78
C VAL A 72 10.04 -3.66 -4.02
N GLY A 73 10.69 -2.50 -3.89
CA GLY A 73 11.41 -1.84 -4.97
C GLY A 73 12.55 -2.69 -5.52
N GLU A 74 13.41 -3.20 -4.65
CA GLU A 74 14.51 -4.08 -5.02
C GLU A 74 14.00 -5.40 -5.62
N LYS A 75 12.94 -5.99 -5.06
CA LYS A 75 12.34 -7.19 -5.63
C LYS A 75 11.75 -6.95 -7.01
N LEU A 76 11.05 -5.86 -7.22
CA LEU A 76 10.51 -5.48 -8.52
C LEU A 76 11.62 -5.39 -9.57
N VAL A 77 12.72 -4.69 -9.26
CA VAL A 77 13.87 -4.59 -10.19
C VAL A 77 14.51 -5.95 -10.41
N GLY A 78 14.69 -6.74 -9.35
CA GLY A 78 15.31 -8.06 -9.41
C GLY A 78 14.56 -9.06 -10.28
N VAL A 79 13.22 -9.12 -10.18
CA VAL A 79 12.41 -10.10 -10.94
C VAL A 79 12.08 -9.66 -12.36
N SER A 80 12.04 -8.35 -12.60
CA SER A 80 11.70 -7.78 -13.91
C SER A 80 12.93 -7.51 -14.79
N ALA A 81 14.11 -7.34 -14.19
CA ALA A 81 15.29 -6.75 -14.81
C ALA A 81 15.04 -5.38 -15.47
N LYS A 82 14.02 -4.65 -14.99
CA LYS A 82 13.57 -3.37 -15.58
C LYS A 82 13.47 -2.28 -14.51
N PRO A 83 14.57 -1.54 -14.25
CA PRO A 83 14.55 -0.39 -13.34
C PRO A 83 13.52 0.68 -13.70
N ALA A 84 13.13 0.80 -14.97
CA ALA A 84 12.10 1.75 -15.41
C ALA A 84 10.72 1.53 -14.74
N LEU A 85 10.45 0.34 -14.18
CA LEU A 85 9.20 0.07 -13.45
C LEU A 85 9.13 0.80 -12.09
N THR A 86 10.24 1.32 -11.57
CA THR A 86 10.25 2.17 -10.35
C THR A 86 10.11 3.66 -10.66
N ASN A 87 9.67 4.02 -11.87
CA ASN A 87 9.55 5.41 -12.30
C ASN A 87 8.70 6.26 -11.34
N TYR A 88 9.29 7.28 -10.73
CA TYR A 88 8.64 8.10 -9.72
C TYR A 88 7.46 8.92 -10.26
N PHE A 89 7.44 9.33 -11.53
CA PHE A 89 6.27 10.02 -12.09
C PHE A 89 5.06 9.09 -12.20
N ALA A 90 5.27 7.84 -12.64
CA ALA A 90 4.22 6.83 -12.66
C ALA A 90 3.70 6.53 -11.25
N ARG A 91 4.61 6.36 -10.28
CA ARG A 91 4.25 6.09 -8.88
C ARG A 91 3.43 7.23 -8.26
N ILE A 92 3.81 8.48 -8.48
CA ILE A 92 3.03 9.65 -8.01
C ILE A 92 1.58 9.63 -8.54
N LYS A 93 1.35 9.19 -9.77
CA LYS A 93 -0.01 9.07 -10.31
C LYS A 93 -0.82 7.97 -9.63
N VAL A 94 -0.18 6.87 -9.26
CA VAL A 94 -0.82 5.82 -8.45
C VAL A 94 -1.09 6.33 -7.03
N TRP A 95 -0.18 7.11 -6.42
CA TRP A 95 -0.41 7.71 -5.10
C TRP A 95 -1.67 8.57 -5.09
N GLN A 96 -1.85 9.43 -6.11
CA GLN A 96 -3.03 10.27 -6.24
C GLN A 96 -4.32 9.45 -6.20
N LYS A 97 -4.40 8.36 -6.99
CA LYS A 97 -5.56 7.47 -6.98
C LYS A 97 -5.76 6.77 -5.64
N PHE A 98 -4.68 6.32 -5.00
CA PHE A 98 -4.76 5.68 -3.70
C PHE A 98 -5.29 6.66 -2.63
N PHE A 99 -4.82 7.91 -2.63
CA PHE A 99 -5.32 8.94 -1.72
C PHE A 99 -6.79 9.26 -1.96
N ASP A 100 -7.21 9.41 -3.22
CA ASP A 100 -8.60 9.68 -3.59
C ASP A 100 -9.55 8.57 -3.11
N MET A 101 -9.08 7.32 -3.08
CA MET A 101 -9.84 6.16 -2.65
C MET A 101 -10.11 6.14 -1.13
N VAL A 102 -9.18 6.62 -0.31
CA VAL A 102 -9.20 6.39 1.15
C VAL A 102 -9.29 7.67 1.99
N SER A 103 -8.88 8.82 1.45
CA SER A 103 -8.90 10.12 2.14
C SER A 103 -10.30 10.74 2.12
N THR A 104 -11.23 10.09 2.80
CA THR A 104 -12.56 10.64 3.09
C THR A 104 -12.45 11.45 4.39
N GLY A 105 -13.14 12.59 4.53
CA GLY A 105 -12.99 13.54 5.66
C GLY A 105 -13.36 13.05 7.07
N LYS A 106 -13.11 11.77 7.35
CA LYS A 106 -13.21 11.04 8.60
C LYS A 106 -12.01 11.33 9.51
N PRO A 107 -12.07 10.93 10.79
CA PRO A 107 -10.92 10.97 11.69
C PRO A 107 -9.70 10.21 11.14
N TYR A 108 -8.49 10.66 11.48
CA TYR A 108 -7.23 10.10 10.95
C TYR A 108 -7.06 8.60 11.19
N HIS A 109 -7.50 8.09 12.34
CA HIS A 109 -7.42 6.65 12.64
C HIS A 109 -8.38 5.82 11.76
N GLU A 110 -9.55 6.36 11.40
CA GLU A 110 -10.48 5.71 10.47
C GLU A 110 -9.92 5.73 9.05
N VAL A 111 -9.36 6.86 8.60
CA VAL A 111 -8.70 6.96 7.29
C VAL A 111 -7.54 5.97 7.19
N SER A 112 -6.70 5.89 8.22
CA SER A 112 -5.61 4.91 8.27
C SER A 112 -6.13 3.47 8.29
N LEU A 113 -7.22 3.17 9.00
CA LEU A 113 -7.83 1.83 9.01
C LEU A 113 -8.35 1.45 7.63
N GLU A 114 -9.00 2.37 6.92
CA GLU A 114 -9.49 2.15 5.57
C GLU A 114 -8.35 1.99 4.57
N ALA A 115 -7.29 2.79 4.70
CA ALA A 115 -6.08 2.68 3.89
C ALA A 115 -5.40 1.32 4.05
N GLU A 116 -5.25 0.84 5.29
CA GLU A 116 -4.68 -0.47 5.60
C GLU A 116 -5.54 -1.63 5.05
N GLN A 117 -6.86 -1.55 5.20
CA GLN A 117 -7.78 -2.54 4.63
C GLN A 117 -7.78 -2.55 3.11
N ALA A 118 -7.66 -1.37 2.47
CA ALA A 118 -7.52 -1.27 1.02
C ALA A 118 -6.17 -1.85 0.57
N TYR A 119 -5.10 -1.57 1.30
CA TYR A 119 -3.77 -2.10 1.02
C TYR A 119 -3.73 -3.64 1.08
N LEU A 120 -4.34 -4.27 2.10
CA LEU A 120 -4.48 -5.72 2.16
C LEU A 120 -5.24 -6.31 0.97
N LYS A 121 -6.29 -5.64 0.48
CA LYS A 121 -7.01 -6.06 -0.74
C LYS A 121 -6.13 -5.95 -1.98
N ILE A 122 -5.34 -4.87 -2.08
CA ILE A 122 -4.38 -4.70 -3.16
C ILE A 122 -3.30 -5.79 -3.10
N THR A 123 -2.80 -6.17 -1.92
CA THR A 123 -1.85 -7.28 -1.78
C THR A 123 -2.39 -8.57 -2.39
N HIS A 124 -3.61 -8.96 -2.02
CA HIS A 124 -4.25 -10.15 -2.58
C HIS A 124 -4.51 -10.04 -4.09
N PHE A 125 -4.95 -8.88 -4.56
CA PHE A 125 -5.14 -8.62 -5.99
C PHE A 125 -3.82 -8.75 -6.77
N VAL A 126 -2.73 -8.19 -6.25
CA VAL A 126 -1.40 -8.25 -6.87
C VAL A 126 -0.90 -9.70 -6.92
N MET A 127 -1.06 -10.46 -5.84
CA MET A 127 -0.72 -11.89 -5.83
C MET A 127 -1.50 -12.66 -6.91
N ALA A 128 -2.81 -12.42 -7.01
CA ALA A 128 -3.66 -13.04 -8.03
C ALA A 128 -3.20 -12.69 -9.46
N LYS A 129 -2.99 -11.39 -9.76
CA LYS A 129 -2.54 -10.96 -11.10
C LYS A 129 -1.14 -11.47 -11.47
N LEU A 130 -0.23 -11.53 -10.51
CA LEU A 130 1.09 -12.13 -10.75
C LEU A 130 0.99 -13.65 -10.97
N SER A 131 0.07 -14.34 -10.29
CA SER A 131 -0.17 -15.77 -10.49
C SER A 131 -0.78 -16.05 -11.87
N GLU A 132 -1.81 -15.29 -12.27
CA GLU A 132 -2.44 -15.35 -13.60
C GLU A 132 -1.43 -15.12 -14.73
N ALA A 133 -0.44 -14.25 -14.51
CA ALA A 133 0.62 -13.94 -15.47
C ALA A 133 1.84 -14.89 -15.40
N ASP A 134 1.80 -15.96 -14.61
CA ASP A 134 2.92 -16.89 -14.38
C ASP A 134 4.21 -16.15 -13.93
N CYS A 135 4.03 -15.12 -13.10
CA CYS A 135 5.08 -14.25 -12.57
C CYS A 135 5.23 -14.32 -11.05
N LEU A 136 4.29 -14.97 -10.35
CA LEU A 136 4.35 -15.16 -8.91
C LEU A 136 5.33 -16.28 -8.55
N THR A 137 6.59 -15.93 -8.38
CA THR A 137 7.59 -16.86 -7.81
C THR A 137 7.32 -17.10 -6.33
N SER A 138 7.77 -18.24 -5.79
CA SER A 138 7.64 -18.53 -4.35
C SER A 138 8.27 -17.47 -3.45
N GLY A 139 9.35 -16.81 -3.92
CA GLY A 139 9.98 -15.71 -3.20
C GLY A 139 9.13 -14.44 -3.16
N LEU A 140 8.39 -14.13 -4.24
CA LEU A 140 7.44 -13.02 -4.26
C LEU A 140 6.20 -13.33 -3.42
N GLU A 141 5.68 -14.54 -3.51
CA GLU A 141 4.56 -15.01 -2.70
C GLU A 141 4.88 -14.90 -1.21
N ASN A 142 6.05 -15.40 -0.79
CA ASN A 142 6.50 -15.30 0.60
C ASN A 142 6.66 -13.85 1.07
N MET A 143 7.21 -12.97 0.22
CA MET A 143 7.34 -11.54 0.55
C MET A 143 5.98 -10.89 0.74
N LEU A 144 5.05 -11.07 -0.21
CA LEU A 144 3.73 -10.46 -0.17
C LEU A 144 2.90 -10.99 1.00
N ALA A 145 2.99 -12.29 1.31
CA ALA A 145 2.34 -12.88 2.48
C ALA A 145 2.90 -12.35 3.80
N ALA A 146 4.23 -12.18 3.90
CA ALA A 146 4.86 -11.62 5.09
C ALA A 146 4.47 -10.14 5.31
N ILE A 147 4.36 -9.36 4.24
CA ILE A 147 3.83 -8.00 4.29
C ILE A 147 2.35 -8.05 4.74
N ALA A 148 1.51 -8.88 4.13
CA ALA A 148 0.10 -9.00 4.51
C ALA A 148 -0.10 -9.30 6.01
N ASP A 149 0.63 -10.28 6.56
CA ASP A 149 0.60 -10.64 7.99
C ASP A 149 0.89 -9.43 8.89
N LYS A 150 1.86 -8.60 8.51
CA LYS A 150 2.19 -7.38 9.25
C LYS A 150 1.10 -6.31 9.18
N HIS A 151 0.50 -6.14 8.01
CA HIS A 151 -0.59 -5.18 7.84
C HIS A 151 -1.89 -5.63 8.53
N GLU A 152 -2.09 -6.93 8.76
CA GLU A 152 -3.16 -7.42 9.64
C GLU A 152 -2.95 -6.98 11.10
N GLU A 153 -1.70 -6.94 11.58
CA GLU A 153 -1.36 -6.38 12.89
C GLU A 153 -1.69 -4.87 12.96
N HIS A 154 -1.38 -4.11 11.91
CA HIS A 154 -1.73 -2.68 11.83
C HIS A 154 -3.24 -2.46 11.89
N VAL A 155 -4.00 -3.24 11.12
CA VAL A 155 -5.47 -3.23 11.15
C VAL A 155 -5.99 -3.54 12.56
N TYR A 156 -5.40 -4.51 13.26
CA TYR A 156 -5.76 -4.81 14.65
C TYR A 156 -5.55 -3.58 15.55
N LEU A 157 -4.38 -2.94 15.51
CA LEU A 157 -4.08 -1.77 16.34
C LEU A 157 -5.04 -0.61 16.08
N LEU A 158 -5.31 -0.31 14.81
CA LEU A 158 -6.23 0.76 14.41
C LEU A 158 -7.69 0.44 14.79
N ARG A 159 -8.10 -0.83 14.73
CA ARG A 159 -9.42 -1.26 15.24
C ARG A 159 -9.54 -1.07 16.75
N GLN A 160 -8.51 -1.40 17.52
CA GLN A 160 -8.51 -1.16 18.97
C GLN A 160 -8.67 0.34 19.26
N ARG A 161 -8.02 1.20 18.46
CA ARG A 161 -8.14 2.66 18.59
C ARG A 161 -9.50 3.21 18.17
N ALA A 162 -10.14 2.62 17.16
CA ALA A 162 -11.44 3.04 16.64
C ALA A 162 -12.63 2.50 17.47
N THR A 163 -12.39 1.54 18.36
CA THR A 163 -13.43 0.99 19.24
C THR A 163 -13.71 2.00 20.36
N PRO A 164 -14.97 2.33 20.65
CA PRO A 164 -15.34 3.29 21.70
C PRO A 164 -15.00 2.83 23.12
#